data_AF-A0A951HER4-F1
#
_entry.id   AF-A0A951HER4-F1
#
_cell.length_a   1.000
_cell.length_b   1.000
_cell.length_c   1.000
_cell.angle_alpha   90.00
_cell.angle_beta   90.00
_cell.angle_gamma   90.00
#
_symmetry.space_group_name_H-M   'P 1'
#
loop_
_entity.id
_entity.type
_entity.pdbx_description
1 polymer ?
#
loop_
_entity_poly.entity_id
_entity_poly.type
_entity_poly.pdbx_seq_one_letter_code
_entity_poly.pdbx_strand_id
1 'polypeptide(L)' 'MTQHRFRTAVLIGEWRETREQACADALRTQQARIDERIAGQLVWRVPGEIETDCTRV' A
#
# COMPACT_ATOMS: atom_id res chain seq x y z
N MET A 1 -18.31 0.57 2.63
CA MET A 1 -17.35 -0.51 2.27
C MET A 1 -15.97 0.02 2.58
N THR A 2 -15.05 -0.81 3.07
CA THR A 2 -13.68 -0.35 3.36
C THR A 2 -12.83 -0.48 2.10
N GLN A 3 -12.10 0.59 1.75
CA GLN A 3 -11.18 0.62 0.63
C GLN A 3 -9.77 0.95 1.12
N HIS A 4 -8.76 0.45 0.43
CA HIS A 4 -7.35 0.65 0.75
C HIS A 4 -6.58 1.11 -0.48
N ARG A 5 -5.63 2.04 -0.34
CA ARG A 5 -4.69 2.39 -1.42
C ARG A 5 -3.32 2.69 -0.86
N PHE A 6 -2.27 2.50 -1.65
CA PHE A 6 -0.97 3.03 -1.28
C PHE A 6 -0.88 4.52 -1.61
N ARG A 7 -0.18 5.27 -0.77
CA ARG A 7 0.16 6.67 -1.02
C ARG A 7 1.62 6.90 -0.68
N THR A 8 2.37 7.44 -1.63
CA THR A 8 3.70 7.99 -1.39
C THR A 8 3.72 9.47 -1.75
N ALA A 9 4.84 10.13 -1.48
CA ALA A 9 5.03 11.53 -1.88
C ALA A 9 4.97 11.74 -3.41
N VAL A 10 5.24 10.71 -4.21
CA VAL A 10 5.39 10.81 -5.67
C VAL A 10 4.30 10.07 -6.45
N LEU A 11 3.62 9.10 -5.83
CA LEU A 11 2.63 8.27 -6.50
C LEU A 11 1.50 7.86 -5.55
N ILE A 12 0.27 7.93 -6.06
CA ILE A 12 -0.93 7.50 -5.35
C ILE A 12 -1.55 6.34 -6.14
N GLY A 13 -1.80 5.24 -5.45
CA GLY A 13 -2.45 4.06 -6.02
C GLY A 13 -3.96 4.20 -6.14
N GLU A 14 -4.57 3.30 -6.89
CA GLU A 14 -6.02 3.15 -6.93
C GLU A 14 -6.56 2.58 -5.62
N TRP A 15 -7.82 2.86 -5.31
CA TRP A 15 -8.53 2.22 -4.22
C TRP A 15 -8.80 0.75 -4.55
N ARG A 16 -8.49 -0.11 -3.59
CA ARG A 16 -8.64 -1.57 -3.63
C ARG A 16 -9.55 -2.04 -2.51
N GLU A 17 -10.16 -3.20 -2.70
CA GLU A 17 -11.06 -3.78 -1.71
C GLU A 17 -10.31 -4.36 -0.51
N THR A 18 -9.05 -4.75 -0.68
CA THR A 18 -8.23 -5.31 0.40
C THR A 18 -6.89 -4.60 0.55
N ARG A 19 -6.36 -4.64 1.77
CA ARG A 19 -5.05 -4.07 2.10
C ARG A 19 -3.93 -4.76 1.33
N GLU A 20 -4.03 -6.07 1.12
CA GLU A 20 -3.04 -6.87 0.39
C GLU A 20 -2.92 -6.43 -1.06
N GLN A 21 -4.04 -6.10 -1.71
CA GLN A 21 -4.03 -5.56 -3.07
C GLN A 21 -3.33 -4.20 -3.13
N ALA A 22 -3.60 -3.31 -2.18
CA ALA A 22 -2.91 -2.02 -2.09
C ALA A 22 -1.38 -2.18 -1.85
N CYS A 23 -0.99 -3.14 -1.01
CA CYS A 23 0.42 -3.50 -0.82
C CYS A 23 1.06 -4.07 -2.09
N ALA A 24 0.36 -4.97 -2.81
CA ALA A 24 0.84 -5.55 -4.06
C ALA A 24 1.07 -4.47 -5.13
N ASP A 25 0.21 -3.47 -5.19
CA ASP A 25 0.39 -2.33 -6.07
C ASP A 25 1.62 -1.48 -5.69
N ALA A 26 1.87 -1.25 -4.41
CA ALA A 26 3.08 -0.56 -3.94
C ALA A 26 4.36 -1.34 -4.31
N LEU A 27 4.32 -2.67 -4.27
CA LEU A 27 5.43 -3.53 -4.73
C LEU A 27 5.62 -3.47 -6.24
N ARG A 28 4.53 -3.61 -7.00
CA ARG A 28 4.52 -3.60 -8.47
C ARG A 28 5.04 -2.28 -9.05
N THR A 29 4.68 -1.17 -8.41
CA THR A 29 5.12 0.18 -8.78
C THR A 29 6.49 0.55 -8.19
N GLN A 30 7.15 -0.40 -7.53
CA GLN A 30 8.46 -0.24 -6.90
C GLN A 30 8.51 0.92 -5.90
N GLN A 31 7.38 1.25 -5.27
CA GLN A 31 7.31 2.22 -4.16
C GLN A 31 7.67 1.55 -2.83
N ALA A 32 7.48 0.24 -2.74
CA ALA A 32 7.85 -0.59 -1.60
C ALA A 32 8.61 -1.84 -2.05
N ARG A 33 9.15 -2.57 -1.09
CA ARG A 33 9.72 -3.91 -1.25
C ARG A 33 9.32 -4.79 -0.08
N ILE A 34 9.33 -6.09 -0.27
CA ILE A 34 9.25 -7.04 0.85
C ILE A 34 10.65 -7.17 1.43
N ASP A 35 10.77 -7.03 2.74
CA ASP A 35 12.01 -7.36 3.44
C ASP A 35 11.92 -8.77 4.00
N GLU A 36 12.63 -9.70 3.35
CA GLU A 36 12.66 -11.10 3.73
C GLU A 36 13.36 -11.34 5.08
N ARG A 37 14.14 -10.36 5.57
CA ARG A 37 14.80 -10.46 6.88
C ARG A 37 13.85 -10.20 8.04
N ILE A 38 12.73 -9.52 7.77
CA ILE A 38 11.74 -9.15 8.78
C ILE A 38 10.40 -9.76 8.38
N ALA A 39 10.30 -11.09 8.46
CA ALA A 39 9.05 -11.85 8.30
C ALA A 39 8.21 -11.47 7.05
N GLY A 40 8.84 -11.03 5.96
CA GLY A 40 8.13 -10.60 4.76
C GLY A 40 7.38 -9.27 4.93
N GLN A 41 7.82 -8.40 5.83
CA GLN A 41 7.21 -7.09 6.06
C GLN A 41 7.40 -6.18 4.84
N LEU A 42 6.34 -5.43 4.51
CA LEU A 42 6.39 -4.36 3.52
C LEU A 42 7.26 -3.20 4.04
N VAL A 43 8.33 -2.88 3.34
CA VAL A 43 9.22 -1.76 3.62
C VAL A 43 9.14 -0.77 2.46
N TRP A 44 8.83 0.48 2.78
CA TRP A 44 8.74 1.54 1.79
C TRP A 44 10.13 1.99 1.33
N ARG A 45 10.30 2.21 0.02
CA ARG A 45 11.53 2.77 -0.55
C ARG A 45 11.58 4.29 -0.43
N VAL A 46 10.41 4.91 -0.40
CA VAL A 46 10.18 6.34 -0.15
C VAL A 46 9.09 6.48 0.92
N PRO A 47 9.04 7.57 1.72
CA PRO A 47 7.98 7.74 2.70
C PRO A 47 6.60 7.52 2.09
N GLY A 48 5.84 6.61 2.69
CA GLY A 48 4.54 6.19 2.19
C GLY A 48 3.77 5.36 3.20
N GLU A 49 2.49 5.19 2.93
CA GLU A 49 1.56 4.48 3.79
C GLU A 49 0.45 3.79 2.98
N ILE A 50 -0.29 2.90 3.65
CA ILE A 50 -1.55 2.39 3.12
C ILE A 50 -2.68 3.18 3.76
N GLU A 51 -3.31 4.04 2.97
CA GLU A 51 -4.52 4.74 3.37
C GLU A 51 -5.70 3.75 3.43
N THR A 52 -6.59 3.96 4.39
CA THR A 52 -7.82 3.19 4.54
C THR A 52 -8.99 4.17 4.56
N ASP A 53 -9.90 4.02 3.61
CA ASP A 53 -11.14 4.76 3.58
C ASP A 53 -12.29 3.85 4.04
N CYS A 54 -12.93 4.26 5.13
CA CYS A 54 -14.15 3.63 5.61
C CYS A 54 -15.32 4.55 5.27
N THR A 55 -15.66 4.72 3.99
CA THR A 55 -16.87 5.45 3.62
C THR A 55 -18.07 4.78 4.30
N ARG A 56 -18.60 5.47 5.31
CA ARG A 56 -19.91 5.23 5.91
C ARG A 56 -20.93 5.62 4.84
N VAL A 57 -21.77 4.66 4.47
CA VAL A 57 -22.95 4.86 3.62
C VAL A 57 -23.79 6.03 4.13
#